data_AF-A0AAV8WEV6-F1
#
_entry.id   AF-A0AAV8WEV6-F1
#
_cell.length_a   1.000
_cell.length_b   1.000
_cell.length_c   1.000
_cell.angle_alpha   90.00
_cell.angle_beta   90.00
_cell.angle_gamma   90.00
#
_symmetry.space_group_name_H-M   'P 1'
#
loop_
_entity.id
_entity.type
_entity.pdbx_description
1 polymer ?
#
loop_
_entity_poly.entity_id
_entity_poly.type
_entity_poly.pdbx_seq_one_letter_code
_entity_poly.pdbx_strand_id
1 'polypeptide(L)'
;MILICAFSYFKFCKESNYNRPASLVIQNMIKNFSDNPDVWQVAAAWYIRTDVNQALNVIHKGLMIHKDCQILYKEAIQLELLNKEKDEWSKDATKSLKSKDEICCDKIKTYIQTIFKNITDFKFLLEILELLEPHTFTRSVQDVVINRLLDRHSDEDLVWHTLAQRERRGHHFQADKEETVRSTKYCLNRCFQKYQEGLIKISKNKRALLWIRYLDFLIDLQQENDVANTIKKEHALICLGRSEQPNFIR
;
A
#
# COMPACT_ATOMS: atom_id res chain seq x y z
N MET A 1 32.87 -7.48 4.72
CA MET A 1 33.87 -6.71 3.93
C MET A 1 33.76 -6.97 2.43
N ILE A 2 33.71 -8.23 1.97
CA ILE A 2 33.68 -8.57 0.53
C ILE A 2 32.42 -8.04 -0.20
N LEU A 3 31.23 -8.15 0.39
CA LEU A 3 29.99 -7.64 -0.21
C LEU A 3 29.99 -6.11 -0.38
N ILE A 4 30.53 -5.37 0.58
CA ILE A 4 30.66 -3.91 0.51
C ILE A 4 31.55 -3.53 -0.68
N CYS A 5 32.69 -4.19 -0.85
CA CYS A 5 33.57 -3.99 -2.00
C CYS A 5 32.85 -4.31 -3.32
N ALA A 6 32.03 -5.35 -3.36
CA ALA A 6 31.24 -5.70 -4.55
C ALA A 6 30.21 -4.61 -4.90
N PHE A 7 29.51 -4.06 -3.91
CA PHE A 7 28.59 -2.93 -4.12
C PHE A 7 29.33 -1.67 -4.58
N SER A 8 30.47 -1.33 -3.97
CA SER A 8 31.28 -0.18 -4.38
C SER A 8 31.79 -0.33 -5.81
N TYR A 9 32.26 -1.53 -6.19
CA TYR A 9 32.72 -1.81 -7.55
C TYR A 9 31.57 -1.79 -8.56
N PHE A 10 30.41 -2.36 -8.21
CA PHE A 10 29.20 -2.25 -9.03
C PHE A 10 28.80 -0.79 -9.26
N LYS A 11 28.80 0.04 -8.21
CA LYS A 11 28.50 1.47 -8.30
C LYS A 11 29.45 2.17 -9.26
N PHE A 12 30.76 1.93 -9.15
CA PHE A 12 31.77 2.46 -10.07
C PHE A 12 31.50 2.03 -11.52
N CYS A 13 31.23 0.74 -11.78
CA CYS A 13 30.92 0.25 -13.13
C CYS A 13 29.66 0.90 -13.69
N LYS A 14 28.62 1.08 -12.87
CA LYS A 14 27.36 1.73 -13.24
C LYS A 14 27.55 3.21 -13.58
N GLU A 15 28.31 3.94 -12.78
CA GLU A 15 28.60 5.37 -13.01
C GLU A 15 29.50 5.59 -14.22
N SER A 16 30.39 4.65 -14.50
CA SER A 16 31.28 4.68 -15.67
C SER A 16 30.66 4.09 -16.95
N ASN A 17 29.37 3.75 -16.95
CA ASN A 17 28.65 3.11 -18.06
C ASN A 17 29.27 1.78 -18.55
N TYR A 18 29.98 1.06 -17.68
CA TYR A 18 30.55 -0.25 -17.95
C TYR A 18 29.50 -1.35 -17.76
N ASN A 19 28.54 -1.41 -18.68
CA ASN A 19 27.36 -2.28 -18.58
C ASN A 19 27.69 -3.78 -18.46
N ARG A 20 28.67 -4.27 -19.24
CA ARG A 20 29.09 -5.69 -19.19
C ARG A 20 29.76 -6.04 -17.85
N PRO A 21 30.78 -5.29 -17.37
CA PRO A 21 31.32 -5.48 -16.02
C PRO A 21 30.26 -5.36 -14.92
N ALA A 22 29.39 -4.34 -14.96
CA ALA A 22 28.32 -4.17 -13.97
C ALA A 22 27.41 -5.40 -13.91
N SER A 23 27.01 -5.94 -15.06
CA SER A 23 26.17 -7.15 -15.11
C SER A 23 26.89 -8.39 -14.55
N LEU A 24 28.20 -8.54 -14.80
CA LEU A 24 29.00 -9.63 -14.25
C LEU A 24 29.12 -9.53 -12.72
N VAL A 25 29.31 -8.31 -12.19
CA VAL A 25 29.36 -8.09 -10.75
C VAL A 25 28.03 -8.45 -10.10
N ILE A 26 26.90 -8.06 -10.71
CA ILE A 26 25.56 -8.44 -10.24
C ILE A 26 25.38 -9.96 -10.21
N GLN A 27 25.74 -10.66 -11.28
CA GLN A 27 25.65 -12.13 -11.33
C GLN A 27 26.51 -12.79 -10.24
N ASN A 28 27.72 -12.29 -10.01
CA ASN A 28 28.59 -12.79 -8.95
C ASN A 28 28.04 -12.47 -7.56
N MET A 29 27.42 -11.30 -7.36
CA MET A 29 26.78 -10.95 -6.10
C MET A 29 25.61 -11.90 -5.81
N ILE A 30 24.72 -12.13 -6.78
CA ILE A 30 23.59 -13.08 -6.62
C ILE A 30 24.11 -14.48 -6.30
N LYS A 31 25.17 -14.93 -6.98
CA LYS A 31 25.72 -16.28 -6.77
C LYS A 31 26.32 -16.47 -5.38
N ASN A 32 27.05 -15.48 -4.88
CA ASN A 32 27.86 -15.61 -3.67
C ASN A 32 27.20 -15.05 -2.41
N PHE A 33 26.20 -14.19 -2.56
CA PHE A 33 25.54 -13.45 -1.48
C PHE A 33 24.01 -13.45 -1.66
N SER A 34 23.44 -14.58 -2.11
CA SER A 34 22.00 -14.76 -2.32
C SER A 34 21.17 -14.67 -1.03
N ASP A 35 21.81 -14.88 0.12
CA ASP A 35 21.26 -14.74 1.46
C ASP A 35 21.04 -13.27 1.88
N ASN A 36 21.56 -12.30 1.13
CA ASN A 36 21.31 -10.89 1.39
C ASN A 36 20.21 -10.33 0.46
N PRO A 37 19.08 -9.84 0.98
CA PRO A 37 17.98 -9.29 0.16
C PRO A 37 18.39 -8.05 -0.66
N ASP A 38 19.34 -7.24 -0.18
CA ASP A 38 19.79 -6.02 -0.89
C ASP A 38 20.42 -6.35 -2.24
N VAL A 39 21.07 -7.52 -2.35
CA VAL A 39 21.65 -8.01 -3.60
C VAL A 39 20.58 -8.19 -4.66
N TRP A 40 19.42 -8.73 -4.28
CA TRP A 40 18.29 -8.94 -5.18
C TRP A 40 17.64 -7.62 -5.58
N GLN A 41 17.50 -6.68 -4.64
CA GLN A 41 16.98 -5.34 -4.92
C GLN A 41 17.89 -4.60 -5.93
N VAL A 42 19.20 -4.58 -5.67
CA VAL A 42 20.17 -3.91 -6.55
C VAL A 42 20.20 -4.58 -7.93
N ALA A 43 20.10 -5.90 -7.98
CA ALA A 43 20.01 -6.63 -9.24
C ALA A 43 18.74 -6.29 -10.04
N ALA A 44 17.57 -6.24 -9.40
CA ALA A 44 16.33 -5.87 -10.06
C ALA A 44 16.37 -4.43 -10.61
N ALA A 45 16.86 -3.50 -9.79
CA ALA A 45 17.06 -2.10 -10.19
C ALA A 45 18.10 -1.94 -11.32
N TRP A 46 19.02 -2.89 -11.49
CA TRP A 46 19.92 -2.92 -12.64
C TRP A 46 19.20 -3.38 -13.91
N TYR A 47 18.45 -4.49 -13.84
CA TYR A 47 17.81 -5.11 -15.01
C TYR A 47 16.55 -4.39 -15.50
N ILE A 48 15.87 -3.59 -14.66
CA ILE A 48 14.70 -2.80 -15.06
C ILE A 48 14.99 -1.86 -16.24
N ARG A 49 16.26 -1.45 -16.39
CA ARG A 49 16.75 -0.59 -17.47
C ARG A 49 16.67 -1.26 -18.84
N THR A 50 16.80 -2.58 -18.87
CA THR A 50 16.80 -3.38 -20.09
C THR A 50 15.45 -4.04 -20.31
N ASP A 51 14.93 -4.74 -19.30
CA ASP A 51 13.69 -5.50 -19.40
C ASP A 51 13.04 -5.66 -18.02
N VAL A 52 11.78 -5.25 -17.91
CA VAL A 52 11.01 -5.36 -16.65
C VAL A 52 10.74 -6.82 -16.31
N ASN A 53 10.55 -7.69 -17.30
CA ASN A 53 10.36 -9.12 -17.07
C ASN A 53 11.63 -9.75 -16.51
N GLN A 54 12.81 -9.29 -16.95
CA GLN A 54 14.09 -9.72 -16.38
C GLN A 54 14.23 -9.27 -14.92
N ALA A 55 13.85 -8.02 -14.61
CA ALA A 55 13.84 -7.52 -13.22
C ALA A 55 12.87 -8.33 -12.34
N LEU A 56 11.64 -8.60 -12.81
CA LEU A 56 10.66 -9.44 -12.13
C LEU A 56 11.20 -10.84 -11.86
N ASN A 57 11.82 -11.49 -12.85
CA ASN A 57 12.43 -12.80 -12.68
C ASN A 57 13.52 -12.83 -11.59
N VAL A 58 14.30 -11.75 -11.48
CA VAL A 58 15.29 -11.60 -10.40
C VAL A 58 14.61 -11.45 -9.04
N ILE A 59 13.59 -10.58 -8.94
CA ILE A 59 12.83 -10.41 -7.69
C ILE A 59 12.12 -11.69 -7.26
N HIS A 60 11.51 -12.44 -8.18
CA HIS A 60 10.87 -13.71 -7.86
C HIS A 60 11.84 -14.72 -7.26
N LYS A 61 13.06 -14.83 -7.82
CA LYS A 61 14.11 -15.66 -7.26
C LYS A 61 14.51 -15.20 -5.85
N GLY A 62 14.61 -13.89 -5.64
CA GLY A 62 14.85 -13.32 -4.31
C GLY A 62 13.75 -13.68 -3.31
N LEU A 63 12.48 -13.53 -3.70
CA LEU A 63 11.32 -13.85 -2.85
C LEU A 63 11.16 -15.35 -2.55
N MET A 64 11.70 -16.24 -3.39
CA MET A 64 11.75 -17.67 -3.08
C MET A 64 12.66 -17.97 -1.87
N ILE A 65 13.68 -17.15 -1.65
CA ILE A 65 14.66 -17.27 -0.55
C ILE A 65 14.19 -16.43 0.65
N HIS A 66 13.79 -15.19 0.40
CA HIS A 66 13.47 -14.16 1.40
C HIS A 66 11.97 -13.89 1.49
N LYS A 67 11.23 -14.90 1.98
CA LYS A 67 9.75 -14.91 1.98
C LYS A 67 9.09 -13.92 2.94
N ASP A 68 9.87 -13.30 3.82
CA ASP A 68 9.46 -12.32 4.84
C ASP A 68 10.02 -10.92 4.57
N CYS A 69 10.77 -10.74 3.47
CA CYS A 69 11.39 -9.47 3.16
C CYS A 69 10.39 -8.49 2.52
N GLN A 70 9.92 -7.54 3.33
CA GLN A 70 8.99 -6.48 2.93
C GLN A 70 9.49 -5.67 1.73
N ILE A 71 10.79 -5.35 1.69
CA ILE A 71 11.40 -4.52 0.63
C ILE A 71 11.26 -5.20 -0.73
N LEU A 72 11.53 -6.51 -0.81
CA LEU A 72 11.41 -7.25 -2.06
C LEU A 72 9.97 -7.37 -2.54
N TYR A 73 9.00 -7.49 -1.63
CA TYR A 73 7.58 -7.46 -2.00
C TYR A 73 7.14 -6.11 -2.55
N LYS A 74 7.59 -5.01 -1.93
CA LYS A 74 7.30 -3.66 -2.40
C LYS A 74 7.81 -3.45 -3.83
N GLU A 75 9.06 -3.85 -4.07
CA GLU A 75 9.69 -3.80 -5.39
C GLU A 75 8.94 -4.70 -6.41
N ALA A 76 8.55 -5.93 -6.01
CA ALA A 76 7.79 -6.83 -6.88
C ALA A 76 6.47 -6.23 -7.34
N ILE A 77 5.70 -5.63 -6.42
CA ILE A 77 4.41 -5.01 -6.72
C ILE A 77 4.62 -3.80 -7.64
N GLN A 78 5.61 -2.95 -7.36
CA GLN A 78 5.95 -1.81 -8.22
C GLN A 78 6.32 -2.24 -9.64
N LEU A 79 7.11 -3.31 -9.78
CA LEU A 79 7.48 -3.85 -11.08
C LEU A 79 6.29 -4.43 -11.85
N GLU A 80 5.33 -5.09 -11.20
CA GLU A 80 4.11 -5.57 -11.88
C GLU A 80 3.22 -4.43 -12.36
N LEU A 81 3.08 -3.37 -11.56
CA LEU A 81 2.35 -2.16 -11.93
C LEU A 81 3.01 -1.48 -13.14
N LEU A 82 4.35 -1.33 -13.11
CA LEU A 82 5.12 -0.78 -14.21
C LEU A 82 5.04 -1.64 -15.49
N ASN A 83 5.11 -2.97 -15.35
CA ASN A 83 5.04 -3.87 -16.50
C ASN A 83 3.70 -3.75 -17.21
N LYS A 84 2.61 -3.63 -16.45
CA LYS A 84 1.27 -3.38 -16.98
C LYS A 84 1.22 -2.06 -17.77
N GLU A 85 1.79 -0.99 -17.25
CA GLU A 85 1.80 0.32 -17.92
C GLU A 85 2.62 0.30 -19.24
N LYS A 86 3.75 -0.41 -19.27
CA LYS A 86 4.52 -0.60 -20.52
C LYS A 86 3.71 -1.34 -21.58
N ASP A 87 2.98 -2.37 -21.16
CA ASP A 87 2.16 -3.18 -22.06
C ASP A 87 0.95 -2.41 -22.62
N GLU A 88 0.48 -1.35 -21.95
CA GLU A 88 -0.56 -0.45 -22.48
C GLU A 88 -0.04 0.43 -23.62
N TRP A 89 1.24 0.78 -23.59
CA TRP A 89 1.88 1.59 -24.63
C TRP A 89 2.25 0.77 -25.87
N SER A 90 2.52 -0.53 -25.70
CA SER A 90 2.70 -1.47 -26.81
C SER A 90 1.33 -1.94 -27.34
N LYS A 91 0.94 -1.49 -28.53
CA LYS A 91 -0.35 -1.79 -29.19
C LYS A 91 -0.57 -3.26 -29.60
N ASP A 92 0.12 -4.22 -28.99
CA ASP A 92 -0.16 -5.63 -29.22
C ASP A 92 -1.34 -6.08 -28.35
N ALA A 93 -2.51 -6.04 -28.96
CA ALA A 93 -3.72 -6.66 -28.46
C ALA A 93 -3.60 -8.18 -28.62
N THR A 94 -2.79 -8.82 -27.77
CA THR A 94 -2.85 -10.28 -27.61
C THR A 94 -4.23 -10.68 -27.13
N LYS A 95 -4.89 -11.57 -27.87
CA LYS A 95 -6.18 -12.21 -27.57
C LYS A 95 -6.07 -13.11 -26.32
N SER A 96 -5.85 -12.52 -25.15
CA SER A 96 -5.99 -13.20 -23.87
C SER A 96 -7.45 -13.23 -23.45
N LEU A 97 -7.90 -14.35 -22.87
CA LEU A 97 -9.24 -14.50 -22.31
C LEU A 97 -9.46 -13.60 -21.08
N LYS A 98 -8.38 -13.22 -20.39
CA LYS A 98 -8.35 -12.28 -19.26
C LYS A 98 -7.76 -10.94 -19.68
N SER A 99 -8.30 -9.86 -19.12
CA SER A 99 -7.74 -8.51 -19.31
C SER A 99 -6.34 -8.41 -18.69
N LYS A 100 -5.49 -7.50 -19.20
CA LYS A 100 -4.16 -7.23 -18.63
C LYS A 100 -4.26 -6.82 -17.15
N ASP A 101 -5.30 -6.06 -16.80
CA ASP A 101 -5.63 -5.66 -15.43
C ASP A 101 -5.87 -6.86 -14.52
N GLU A 102 -6.63 -7.85 -14.98
CA GLU A 102 -6.89 -9.09 -14.23
C GLU A 102 -5.60 -9.89 -14.02
N ILE A 103 -4.75 -10.01 -15.04
CA ILE A 103 -3.48 -10.72 -14.93
C ILE A 103 -2.57 -10.05 -13.90
N CYS A 104 -2.42 -8.72 -13.97
CA CYS A 104 -1.63 -7.96 -12.99
C CYS A 104 -2.20 -8.11 -11.57
N CYS A 105 -3.52 -7.99 -11.41
CA CYS A 105 -4.18 -8.18 -10.11
C CYS A 105 -3.99 -9.60 -9.56
N ASP A 106 -4.09 -10.63 -10.40
CA ASP A 106 -3.90 -12.02 -9.99
C ASP A 106 -2.47 -12.24 -9.47
N LYS A 107 -1.46 -11.73 -10.17
CA LYS A 107 -0.06 -11.78 -9.72
C LYS A 107 0.13 -11.04 -8.40
N ILE A 108 -0.36 -9.81 -8.26
CA ILE A 108 -0.25 -9.06 -7.00
C ILE A 108 -0.95 -9.81 -5.87
N LYS A 109 -2.14 -10.40 -6.11
CA LYS A 109 -2.83 -11.24 -5.11
C LYS A 109 -1.97 -12.41 -4.63
N THR A 110 -1.18 -13.05 -5.49
CA THR A 110 -0.26 -14.11 -5.04
C THR A 110 0.81 -13.60 -4.08
N TYR A 111 1.34 -12.39 -4.30
CA TYR A 111 2.26 -11.75 -3.36
C TYR A 111 1.54 -11.47 -2.04
N ILE A 112 0.35 -10.86 -2.09
CA ILE A 112 -0.46 -10.54 -0.90
C ILE A 112 -0.76 -11.78 -0.06
N GLN A 113 -1.13 -12.90 -0.69
CA GLN A 113 -1.36 -14.17 0.01
C GLN A 113 -0.10 -14.69 0.72
N THR A 114 1.08 -14.45 0.13
CA THR A 114 2.35 -14.87 0.72
C THR A 114 2.76 -13.93 1.86
N ILE A 115 2.56 -12.62 1.67
CA ILE A 115 2.75 -11.59 2.70
C ILE A 115 1.89 -11.90 3.93
N PHE A 116 0.61 -12.24 3.75
CA PHE A 116 -0.28 -12.60 4.86
C PHE A 116 0.18 -13.81 5.68
N LYS A 117 1.00 -14.70 5.09
CA LYS A 117 1.53 -15.89 5.75
C LYS A 117 2.84 -15.63 6.48
N ASN A 118 3.70 -14.78 5.93
CA ASN A 118 5.08 -14.62 6.40
C ASN A 118 5.35 -13.28 7.11
N ILE A 119 4.53 -12.26 6.89
CA ILE A 119 4.72 -10.91 7.45
C ILE A 119 3.55 -10.58 8.37
N THR A 120 3.86 -10.31 9.64
CA THR A 120 2.88 -9.99 10.68
C THR A 120 2.68 -8.49 10.88
N ASP A 121 3.56 -7.66 10.29
CA ASP A 121 3.52 -6.22 10.41
C ASP A 121 2.38 -5.62 9.58
N PHE A 122 1.35 -5.14 10.27
CA PHE A 122 0.20 -4.51 9.63
C PHE A 122 0.55 -3.16 8.99
N LYS A 123 1.61 -2.46 9.43
CA LYS A 123 2.03 -1.18 8.83
C LYS A 123 2.48 -1.39 7.40
N PHE A 124 3.15 -2.52 7.13
CA PHE A 124 3.49 -2.90 5.77
C PHE A 124 2.26 -3.12 4.89
N LEU A 125 1.16 -3.67 5.43
CA LEU A 125 -0.10 -3.78 4.69
C LEU A 125 -0.71 -2.40 4.37
N LEU A 126 -0.55 -1.42 5.25
CA LEU A 126 -0.94 -0.03 4.98
C LEU A 126 -0.09 0.59 3.87
N GLU A 127 1.22 0.36 3.87
CA GLU A 127 2.12 0.82 2.78
C GLU A 127 1.75 0.21 1.43
N ILE A 128 1.41 -1.08 1.38
CA ILE A 128 0.93 -1.73 0.15
C ILE A 128 -0.37 -1.08 -0.30
N LEU A 129 -1.28 -0.78 0.63
CA LEU A 129 -2.54 -0.15 0.29
C LEU A 129 -2.33 1.22 -0.36
N GLU A 130 -1.45 2.04 0.21
CA GLU A 130 -1.05 3.35 -0.35
C GLU A 130 -0.36 3.20 -1.72
N LEU A 131 0.47 2.18 -1.90
CA LEU A 131 1.11 1.89 -3.18
C LEU A 131 0.09 1.55 -4.28
N LEU A 132 -0.99 0.86 -3.94
CA LEU A 132 -2.02 0.44 -4.90
C LEU A 132 -3.05 1.53 -5.20
N GLU A 133 -3.27 2.48 -4.27
CA GLU A 133 -4.31 3.54 -4.35
C GLU A 133 -4.40 4.27 -5.70
N PRO A 134 -3.29 4.72 -6.31
CA PRO A 134 -3.33 5.44 -7.59
C PRO A 134 -3.84 4.61 -8.76
N HIS A 135 -3.79 3.28 -8.65
CA HIS A 135 -4.11 2.36 -9.74
C HIS A 135 -5.54 1.82 -9.58
N THR A 136 -6.52 2.46 -10.23
CA THR A 136 -7.95 2.15 -10.09
C THR A 136 -8.31 0.69 -10.35
N PHE A 137 -7.64 0.03 -11.31
CA PHE A 137 -7.85 -1.38 -11.64
C PHE A 137 -7.51 -2.33 -10.48
N THR A 138 -6.69 -1.89 -9.53
CA THR A 138 -6.26 -2.70 -8.37
C THR A 138 -7.28 -2.72 -7.23
N ARG A 139 -8.46 -2.09 -7.37
CA ARG A 139 -9.50 -2.03 -6.32
C ARG A 139 -9.81 -3.41 -5.71
N SER A 140 -9.89 -4.45 -6.54
CA SER A 140 -10.14 -5.82 -6.05
C SER A 140 -9.03 -6.36 -5.14
N VAL A 141 -7.78 -5.93 -5.34
CA VAL A 141 -6.65 -6.28 -4.48
C VAL A 141 -6.68 -5.44 -3.21
N GLN A 142 -6.95 -4.15 -3.34
CA GLN A 142 -7.09 -3.22 -2.21
C GLN A 142 -8.16 -3.71 -1.22
N ASP A 143 -9.30 -4.18 -1.72
CA ASP A 143 -10.37 -4.73 -0.89
C ASP A 143 -9.90 -5.97 -0.10
N VAL A 144 -9.09 -6.84 -0.69
CA VAL A 144 -8.50 -8.01 0.02
C VAL A 144 -7.59 -7.55 1.16
N VAL A 145 -6.76 -6.54 0.94
CA VAL A 145 -5.87 -5.98 1.97
C VAL A 145 -6.68 -5.30 3.08
N ILE A 146 -7.68 -4.50 2.75
CA ILE A 146 -8.54 -3.82 3.73
C ILE A 146 -9.30 -4.85 4.57
N ASN A 147 -9.87 -5.89 3.95
CA ASN A 147 -10.55 -6.96 4.68
C ASN A 147 -9.60 -7.65 5.66
N ARG A 148 -8.34 -7.91 5.27
CA ARG A 148 -7.34 -8.50 6.17
C ARG A 148 -7.00 -7.58 7.34
N LEU A 149 -6.82 -6.29 7.07
CA LEU A 149 -6.57 -5.27 8.10
C LEU A 149 -7.72 -5.19 9.11
N LEU A 150 -8.97 -5.20 8.64
CA LEU A 150 -10.14 -5.15 9.51
C LEU A 150 -10.34 -6.46 10.30
N ASP A 151 -10.03 -7.62 9.70
CA ASP A 151 -10.12 -8.94 10.37
C ASP A 151 -9.08 -9.08 11.50
N ARG A 152 -7.84 -8.62 11.29
CA ARG A 152 -6.71 -8.92 12.20
C ARG A 152 -6.21 -7.74 13.01
N HIS A 153 -6.45 -6.52 12.55
CA HIS A 153 -5.84 -5.30 13.08
C HIS A 153 -6.87 -4.17 13.27
N SER A 154 -8.16 -4.50 13.39
CA SER A 154 -9.21 -3.53 13.72
C SER A 154 -9.10 -2.94 15.13
N ASP A 155 -8.20 -3.45 15.97
CA ASP A 155 -7.87 -2.83 17.25
C ASP A 155 -6.78 -1.76 17.16
N GLU A 156 -6.17 -1.55 15.98
CA GLU A 156 -5.13 -0.53 15.80
C GLU A 156 -5.74 0.80 15.34
N ASP A 157 -5.44 1.88 16.05
CA ASP A 157 -5.90 3.24 15.75
C ASP A 157 -5.43 3.70 14.36
N LEU A 158 -4.20 3.33 14.00
CA LEU A 158 -3.61 3.70 12.71
C LEU A 158 -4.37 3.10 11.54
N VAL A 159 -4.90 1.87 11.67
CA VAL A 159 -5.70 1.24 10.60
C VAL A 159 -6.93 2.07 10.31
N TRP A 160 -7.69 2.46 11.34
CA TRP A 160 -8.89 3.28 11.17
C TRP A 160 -8.58 4.67 10.65
N HIS A 161 -7.51 5.31 11.14
CA HIS A 161 -7.09 6.61 10.64
C HIS A 161 -6.73 6.56 9.16
N THR A 162 -5.92 5.58 8.73
CA THR A 162 -5.56 5.41 7.31
C THR A 162 -6.79 5.16 6.45
N LEU A 163 -7.72 4.30 6.88
CA LEU A 163 -8.97 4.05 6.14
C LEU A 163 -9.86 5.29 6.05
N ALA A 164 -9.93 6.12 7.10
CA ALA A 164 -10.67 7.37 7.07
C ALA A 164 -10.05 8.40 6.11
N GLN A 165 -8.73 8.58 6.15
CA GLN A 165 -8.02 9.46 5.21
C GLN A 165 -8.17 8.98 3.76
N ARG A 166 -8.16 7.67 3.57
CA ARG A 166 -8.42 7.05 2.27
C ARG A 166 -9.81 7.37 1.72
N GLU A 167 -10.85 7.35 2.55
CA GLU A 167 -12.19 7.80 2.15
C GLU A 167 -12.22 9.29 1.79
N ARG A 168 -11.50 10.15 2.54
CA ARG A 168 -11.34 11.58 2.22
C ARG A 168 -10.70 11.78 0.84
N ARG A 169 -9.71 10.97 0.49
CA ARG A 169 -9.02 10.98 -0.82
C ARG A 169 -9.87 10.43 -1.97
N GLY A 170 -11.07 9.89 -1.71
CA GLY A 170 -11.96 9.34 -2.72
C GLY A 170 -11.76 7.86 -3.02
N HIS A 171 -10.89 7.16 -2.28
CA HIS A 171 -10.61 5.73 -2.45
C HIS A 171 -11.57 4.89 -1.59
N HIS A 172 -12.86 5.01 -1.87
CA HIS A 172 -13.94 4.46 -1.04
C HIS A 172 -13.96 2.93 -1.00
N PHE A 173 -13.95 2.36 0.20
CA PHE A 173 -14.05 0.92 0.42
C PHE A 173 -15.51 0.44 0.30
N GLN A 174 -15.74 -0.64 -0.47
CA GLN A 174 -17.06 -1.23 -0.71
C GLN A 174 -18.11 -0.26 -1.26
N ALA A 175 -17.69 0.72 -2.07
CA ALA A 175 -18.61 1.64 -2.69
C ALA A 175 -18.93 1.25 -4.14
N ASP A 176 -20.15 1.53 -4.58
CA ASP A 176 -20.61 1.20 -5.93
C ASP A 176 -19.73 1.82 -7.01
N LYS A 177 -19.57 1.08 -8.12
CA LYS A 177 -18.62 1.37 -9.20
C LYS A 177 -18.99 2.60 -10.05
N GLU A 178 -20.18 3.17 -9.87
CA GLU A 178 -20.82 4.02 -10.90
C GLU A 178 -20.71 5.54 -10.70
N GLU A 179 -20.07 6.06 -9.65
CA GLU A 179 -19.94 7.52 -9.49
C GLU A 179 -18.49 7.99 -9.58
N THR A 180 -18.15 8.53 -10.74
CA THR A 180 -16.81 8.99 -11.12
C THR A 180 -16.42 10.36 -10.54
N VAL A 181 -17.34 11.09 -9.88
CA VAL A 181 -16.98 12.28 -9.10
C VAL A 181 -17.89 12.38 -7.89
N ARG A 182 -17.37 12.06 -6.70
CA ARG A 182 -18.10 12.26 -5.45
C ARG A 182 -17.76 13.63 -4.87
N SER A 183 -18.79 14.34 -4.40
CA SER A 183 -18.61 15.68 -3.83
C SER A 183 -17.68 15.66 -2.61
N THR A 184 -17.01 16.78 -2.34
CA THR A 184 -16.20 16.95 -1.12
C THR A 184 -16.98 16.60 0.14
N LYS A 185 -18.27 16.98 0.19
CA LYS A 185 -19.18 16.64 1.29
C LYS A 185 -19.35 15.13 1.44
N TYR A 186 -19.51 14.39 0.35
CA TYR A 186 -19.61 12.93 0.38
C TYR A 186 -18.34 12.28 0.95
N CYS A 187 -17.16 12.68 0.45
CA CYS A 187 -15.89 12.13 0.91
C CYS A 187 -15.64 12.41 2.39
N LEU A 188 -15.97 13.62 2.86
CA LEU A 188 -15.87 13.97 4.28
C LEU A 188 -16.83 13.17 5.15
N ASN A 189 -18.10 13.01 4.73
CA ASN A 189 -19.06 12.20 5.48
C ASN A 189 -18.60 10.75 5.61
N ARG A 190 -18.07 10.16 4.54
CA ARG A 190 -17.48 8.81 4.57
C ARG A 190 -16.28 8.72 5.49
N CYS A 191 -15.39 9.71 5.44
CA CYS A 191 -14.25 9.81 6.35
C CYS A 191 -14.71 9.83 7.82
N PHE A 192 -15.67 10.69 8.17
CA PHE A 192 -16.21 10.75 9.52
C PHE A 192 -16.90 9.45 9.94
N GLN A 193 -17.66 8.82 9.04
CA GLN A 193 -18.27 7.53 9.28
C GLN A 193 -17.22 6.47 9.61
N LYS A 194 -16.06 6.46 8.91
CA LYS A 194 -14.97 5.52 9.23
C LYS A 194 -14.33 5.78 10.59
N TYR A 195 -14.14 7.03 11.00
CA TYR A 195 -13.70 7.32 12.38
C TYR A 195 -14.71 6.80 13.42
N GLN A 196 -16.01 7.01 13.18
CA GLN A 196 -17.06 6.51 14.08
C GLN A 196 -17.09 4.99 14.16
N GLU A 197 -17.01 4.29 13.02
CA GLU A 197 -16.88 2.83 12.98
C GLU A 197 -15.68 2.34 13.79
N GLY A 198 -14.52 3.01 13.63
CA GLY A 198 -13.32 2.69 14.38
C GLY A 198 -13.44 2.90 15.87
N LEU A 199 -14.06 4.01 16.31
CA LEU A 199 -14.27 4.30 17.74
C LEU A 199 -15.18 3.26 18.42
N ILE A 200 -16.11 2.67 17.68
CA ILE A 200 -16.98 1.57 18.16
C ILE A 200 -16.19 0.26 18.27
N LYS A 201 -15.32 -0.04 17.28
CA LYS A 201 -14.61 -1.32 17.17
C LYS A 201 -13.36 -1.41 18.05
N ILE A 202 -12.63 -0.31 18.21
CA ILE A 202 -11.37 -0.28 18.93
C ILE A 202 -11.57 -0.49 20.44
N SER A 203 -10.65 -1.22 21.06
CA SER A 203 -10.60 -1.45 22.49
C SER A 203 -10.50 -0.14 23.29
N LYS A 204 -10.98 -0.17 24.54
CA LYS A 204 -11.05 1.02 25.40
C LYS A 204 -9.70 1.68 25.62
N ASN A 205 -8.63 0.89 25.77
CA ASN A 205 -7.26 1.36 26.01
C ASN A 205 -6.64 2.07 24.80
N LYS A 206 -7.01 1.71 23.57
CA LYS A 206 -6.49 2.35 22.35
C LYS A 206 -7.42 3.41 21.76
N ARG A 207 -8.68 3.48 22.22
CA ARG A 207 -9.66 4.47 21.79
C ARG A 207 -9.18 5.92 21.91
N ALA A 208 -8.44 6.24 22.97
CA ALA A 208 -7.86 7.58 23.16
C ALA A 208 -6.91 7.96 22.01
N LEU A 209 -6.11 7.02 21.50
CA LEU A 209 -5.20 7.25 20.38
C LEU A 209 -5.95 7.58 19.10
N LEU A 210 -7.03 6.83 18.82
CA LEU A 210 -7.89 7.12 17.66
C LEU A 210 -8.60 8.48 17.79
N TRP A 211 -9.04 8.85 19.01
CA TRP A 211 -9.58 10.17 19.28
C TRP A 211 -8.59 11.29 19.00
N ILE A 212 -7.34 11.16 19.46
CA ILE A 212 -6.29 12.15 19.20
C ILE A 212 -6.13 12.35 17.69
N ARG A 213 -5.96 11.26 16.93
CA ARG A 213 -5.85 11.35 15.46
C ARG A 213 -7.07 11.96 14.79
N TYR A 214 -8.26 11.67 15.31
CA TYR A 214 -9.48 12.24 14.77
C TYR A 214 -9.57 13.74 15.05
N LEU A 215 -9.19 14.18 16.26
CA LEU A 215 -9.14 15.58 16.64
C LEU A 215 -8.08 16.35 15.84
N ASP A 216 -6.88 15.80 15.69
CA ASP A 216 -5.82 16.38 14.86
C ASP A 216 -6.33 16.60 13.43
N PHE A 217 -6.96 15.57 12.84
CA PHE A 217 -7.59 15.70 11.53
C PHE A 217 -8.67 16.79 11.48
N LEU A 218 -9.51 16.93 12.51
CA LEU A 218 -10.54 17.98 12.56
C LEU A 218 -9.95 19.39 12.74
N ILE A 219 -8.76 19.50 13.35
CA ILE A 219 -8.01 20.76 13.46
C ILE A 219 -7.43 21.12 12.10
N ASP A 220 -6.76 20.19 11.43
CA ASP A 220 -6.22 20.37 10.08
C ASP A 220 -7.33 20.78 9.09
N LEU A 221 -8.47 20.08 9.14
CA LEU A 221 -9.62 20.36 8.29
C LEU A 221 -10.19 21.76 8.51
N GLN A 222 -10.16 22.28 9.74
CA GLN A 222 -10.63 23.64 10.05
C GLN A 222 -9.69 24.70 9.47
N GLN A 223 -8.40 24.42 9.39
CA GLN A 223 -7.43 25.33 8.79
C GLN A 223 -7.57 25.39 7.25
N GLU A 224 -8.15 24.36 6.64
CA GLU A 224 -8.25 24.23 5.19
C GLU A 224 -9.52 24.81 4.52
N ASN A 225 -10.69 24.95 5.20
CA ASN A 225 -11.93 25.38 4.51
C ASN A 225 -13.13 25.80 5.39
N ASP A 226 -13.96 26.75 4.91
CA ASP A 226 -15.16 27.25 5.61
C ASP A 226 -16.38 26.29 5.51
N VAL A 227 -16.51 25.53 4.40
CA VAL A 227 -17.53 24.46 4.27
C VAL A 227 -17.28 23.31 5.26
N ALA A 228 -16.01 23.09 5.62
CA ALA A 228 -15.62 22.10 6.61
C ALA A 228 -16.08 22.49 8.02
N ASN A 229 -16.21 23.79 8.32
CA ASN A 229 -16.63 24.29 9.62
C ASN A 229 -18.09 23.95 9.95
N THR A 230 -19.00 24.00 8.98
CA THR A 230 -20.41 23.65 9.18
C THR A 230 -20.60 22.15 9.45
N ILE A 231 -19.92 21.30 8.67
CA ILE A 231 -20.01 19.84 8.82
C ILE A 231 -19.30 19.39 10.11
N LYS A 232 -18.19 20.04 10.48
CA LYS A 232 -17.48 19.82 11.76
C LYS A 232 -18.41 20.08 12.96
N LYS A 233 -19.17 21.18 12.95
CA LYS A 233 -20.10 21.51 14.05
C LYS A 233 -21.16 20.42 14.23
N GLU A 234 -21.76 19.92 13.15
CA GLU A 234 -22.75 18.84 13.21
C GLU A 234 -22.14 17.54 13.78
N HIS A 235 -20.96 17.15 13.30
CA HIS A 235 -20.31 15.92 13.79
C HIS A 235 -19.76 16.03 15.21
N ALA A 236 -19.23 17.19 15.62
CA ALA A 236 -18.79 17.45 16.98
C ALA A 236 -19.97 17.36 17.96
N LEU A 237 -21.13 17.89 17.59
CA LEU A 237 -22.37 17.79 18.38
C LEU A 237 -22.87 16.34 18.50
N ILE A 238 -22.76 15.53 17.45
CA ILE A 238 -23.12 14.10 17.51
C ILE A 238 -22.15 13.32 18.42
N CYS A 239 -20.87 13.66 18.39
CA CYS A 239 -19.85 13.02 19.24
C CYS A 239 -20.01 13.40 20.71
N LEU A 240 -20.29 14.68 21.00
CA LEU A 240 -20.50 15.19 22.35
C LEU A 240 -21.88 14.78 22.91
N GLY A 241 -22.94 14.83 22.11
CA GLY A 241 -24.28 14.39 22.52
C GLY A 241 -24.40 12.88 22.79
N ARG A 242 -23.49 12.05 22.25
CA ARG A 242 -23.38 10.63 22.62
C ARG A 242 -22.62 10.38 23.92
N SER A 243 -21.90 11.37 24.45
CA SER A 243 -21.28 11.28 25.78
C SER A 243 -22.25 11.59 26.94
N GLU A 244 -23.46 12.07 26.65
CA GLU A 244 -24.50 12.45 27.63
C GLU A 244 -25.67 11.46 27.72
N GLN A 245 -25.46 10.16 27.50
CA GLN A 245 -26.40 9.15 28.03
C GLN A 245 -25.82 8.53 29.30
N PRO A 246 -26.06 9.11 30.49
CA PRO A 246 -25.92 8.38 31.73
C PRO A 246 -26.97 7.26 31.74
N ASN A 247 -26.51 6.03 31.53
CA ASN A 247 -27.22 4.85 31.98
C ASN A 247 -27.30 4.90 33.51
N PHE A 248 -28.36 5.50 34.02
CA PHE A 248 -28.93 5.21 35.33
C PHE A 248 -30.42 4.91 35.11
N ILE A 249 -30.72 3.64 34.84
CA ILE A 249 -32.05 3.08 35.04
C ILE A 249 -32.02 2.35 36.38
N ARG A 250 -32.90 2.82 37.28
CA ARG A 250 -33.56 2.17 38.42
C ARG A 250 -32.82 1.07 39.19
#